data_AF-A0A7R9VPW1-F1
#
_entry.id   AF-A0A7R9VPW1-F1
#
_cell.length_a   1.000
_cell.length_b   1.000
_cell.length_c   1.000
_cell.angle_alpha   90.00
_cell.angle_beta   90.00
_cell.angle_gamma   90.00
#
_symmetry.space_group_name_H-M   'P 1'
#
loop_
_entity.id
_entity.type
_entity.pdbx_description
1 polymer ?
#
loop_
_entity_poly.entity_id
_entity_poly.type
_entity_poly.pdbx_seq_one_letter_code
_entity_poly.pdbx_strand_id
1 'polypeptide(L)'
;QFTNLEDFEGWFNFSNVGKEGADAEILAAEQRNRMVSKLHSILKPFMLRRLKTDVNIALPEKAELLLYAHMTKDQTSLNQQVLDGTLREGMKALSDLQGGRSGASAGSLNNMLMQMRKIANHPDLVTGPYSGDEMLPDAEELVRQCGKMQLLERLLKKLHAKGHKVLIFSQMTKMLDLIHTYLDQTGHRAC
;
A
#
# COMPACT_ATOMS: atom_id res chain seq x y z
N GLN A 1 28.13 16.45 24.01
CA GLN A 1 28.19 16.37 22.54
C GLN A 1 28.49 14.92 22.22
N PHE A 2 27.64 14.26 21.42
CA PHE A 2 27.93 12.89 20.99
C PHE A 2 29.03 12.96 19.94
N THR A 3 30.16 12.31 20.20
CA THR A 3 31.34 12.32 19.32
C THR A 3 31.46 11.03 18.51
N ASN A 4 30.70 9.98 18.84
CA ASN A 4 30.69 8.69 18.14
C ASN A 4 29.25 8.16 17.98
N LEU A 5 28.98 7.47 16.88
CA LEU A 5 27.71 6.82 16.56
C LEU A 5 27.43 5.65 17.52
N GLU A 6 28.46 4.89 17.88
CA GLU A 6 28.35 3.75 18.79
C GLU A 6 27.93 4.18 20.21
N ASP A 7 28.40 5.33 20.69
CA ASP A 7 28.01 5.90 21.99
C ASP A 7 26.53 6.31 22.00
N PHE A 8 26.04 6.81 20.86
CA PHE A 8 24.64 7.16 20.69
C PHE A 8 23.77 5.91 20.57
N GLU A 9 24.15 4.92 19.76
CA GLU A 9 23.41 3.66 19.61
C GLU A 9 23.41 2.82 20.89
N GLY A 10 24.50 2.84 21.66
CA GLY A 10 24.58 2.21 22.98
C GLY A 10 23.59 2.79 23.99
N TRP A 11 23.23 4.07 23.84
CA TRP A 11 22.15 4.69 24.60
C TRP A 11 20.77 4.08 24.29
N PHE A 12 20.56 3.51 23.10
CA PHE A 12 19.31 2.88 22.65
C PHE A 12 19.35 1.35 22.63
N ASN A 13 20.40 0.72 23.17
CA ASN A 13 20.48 -0.74 23.15
C ASN A 13 19.56 -1.34 24.23
N PHE A 14 18.30 -1.58 23.86
CA PHE A 14 17.25 -2.11 24.73
C PHE A 14 17.28 -3.64 24.89
N SER A 15 18.37 -4.30 24.50
CA SER A 15 18.50 -5.77 24.53
C SER A 15 18.35 -6.40 25.93
N ASN A 16 18.36 -5.61 27.01
CA ASN A 16 18.14 -6.07 28.38
C ASN A 16 16.76 -5.70 28.99
N VAL A 17 15.84 -5.10 28.23
CA VAL A 17 14.56 -4.57 28.76
C VAL A 17 13.47 -5.64 28.94
N GLY A 18 13.79 -6.92 28.72
CA GLY A 18 12.82 -8.02 28.77
C GLY A 18 13.09 -9.13 29.78
N LYS A 19 13.85 -8.89 30.87
CA LYS A 19 14.01 -9.91 31.92
C LYS A 19 12.93 -9.75 33.00
N GLU A 20 12.00 -10.71 32.94
CA GLU A 20 10.89 -11.10 33.82
C GLU A 20 10.76 -10.40 35.19
N GLY A 21 9.65 -9.67 35.35
CA GLY A 21 9.13 -9.15 36.63
C GLY A 21 8.25 -7.91 36.43
N ALA A 22 7.07 -7.85 37.06
CA ALA A 22 6.15 -6.70 36.95
C ALA A 22 6.79 -5.38 37.43
N ASP A 23 7.67 -5.43 38.44
CA ASP A 23 8.42 -4.27 38.92
C ASP A 23 9.56 -3.86 37.95
N ALA A 24 10.12 -4.83 37.23
CA ALA A 24 11.15 -4.58 36.22
C ALA A 24 10.58 -3.86 35.00
N GLU A 25 9.33 -4.13 34.64
CA GLU A 25 8.63 -3.45 33.54
C GLU A 25 8.35 -1.96 33.85
N ILE A 26 7.94 -1.66 35.09
CA ILE A 26 7.70 -0.29 35.57
C ILE A 26 9.02 0.50 35.60
N LEU A 27 10.07 -0.08 36.17
CA LEU A 27 11.41 0.51 36.21
C LEU A 27 11.97 0.74 34.80
N ALA A 28 11.75 -0.18 33.86
CA ALA A 28 12.17 -0.04 32.48
C ALA A 28 11.38 1.03 31.72
N ALA A 29 10.08 1.19 32.01
CA ALA A 29 9.26 2.24 31.42
C ALA A 29 9.69 3.64 31.89
N GLU A 30 10.00 3.80 33.19
CA GLU A 30 10.53 5.06 33.72
C GLU A 30 11.90 5.41 33.12
N GLN A 31 12.80 4.44 33.00
CA GLN A 31 14.11 4.64 32.37
C GLN A 31 13.98 5.06 30.91
N ARG A 32 13.06 4.44 30.14
CA ARG A 32 12.72 4.85 28.77
C ARG A 32 12.18 6.28 28.73
N ASN A 33 11.23 6.64 29.60
CA ASN A 33 10.66 7.99 29.63
C ASN A 33 11.70 9.06 29.98
N ARG A 34 12.64 8.77 30.89
CA ARG A 34 13.75 9.67 31.22
C ARG A 34 14.70 9.86 30.04
N MET A 35 15.04 8.78 29.34
CA MET A 35 15.89 8.83 28.15
C MET A 35 15.23 9.62 27.02
N VAL A 36 13.95 9.34 26.73
CA VAL A 36 13.15 10.07 25.73
C VAL A 36 13.09 11.57 26.06
N SER A 37 12.89 11.93 27.33
CA SER A 37 12.85 13.35 27.76
C SER A 37 14.20 14.05 27.56
N LYS A 38 15.33 13.38 27.84
CA LYS A 38 16.68 13.91 27.57
C LYS A 38 16.93 14.07 26.06
N LEU A 39 16.47 13.14 25.24
CA LEU A 39 16.59 13.25 23.78
C LEU A 39 15.75 14.40 23.25
N HIS A 40 14.51 14.53 23.72
CA HIS A 40 13.66 15.66 23.36
C HIS A 40 14.32 17.00 23.76
N SER A 41 14.96 17.12 24.93
CA SER A 41 15.63 18.38 25.31
C SER A 41 16.87 18.68 24.46
N ILE A 42 17.64 17.66 24.05
CA ILE A 42 18.79 17.81 23.17
C ILE A 42 18.35 18.19 21.74
N LEU A 43 17.30 17.56 21.20
CA LEU A 43 16.84 17.74 19.83
C LEU A 43 15.93 18.96 19.63
N LYS A 44 15.19 19.40 20.66
CA LYS A 44 14.25 20.54 20.59
C LYS A 44 14.85 21.85 20.04
N PRO A 45 16.09 22.27 20.34
CA PRO A 45 16.67 23.46 19.72
C PRO A 45 17.09 23.26 18.25
N PHE A 46 17.23 22.01 17.78
CA PHE A 46 17.66 21.69 16.42
C PHE A 46 16.50 21.27 15.51
N MET A 47 15.35 20.89 16.07
CA MET A 47 14.17 20.45 15.31
C MET A 47 12.95 21.32 15.62
N LEU A 48 12.42 21.95 14.58
CA LEU A 48 11.13 22.64 14.64
C LEU A 48 10.02 21.72 14.14
N ARG A 49 9.04 21.44 15.00
CA ARG A 49 7.81 20.70 14.65
C ARG A 49 6.61 21.43 15.25
N ARG A 50 5.64 21.83 14.42
CA ARG A 50 4.34 22.39 14.85
C ARG A 50 3.21 21.54 14.29
N LEU A 51 2.08 21.48 14.99
CA LEU A 51 0.87 20.83 14.48
C LEU A 51 0.05 21.84 13.68
N LYS A 52 -0.66 21.39 12.65
CA LYS A 52 -1.53 22.27 11.84
C LYS A 52 -2.65 22.89 12.68
N THR A 53 -3.09 22.19 13.72
CA THR A 53 -4.04 22.68 14.73
C THR A 53 -3.52 23.91 15.48
N ASP A 54 -2.21 24.02 15.67
CA ASP A 54 -1.59 25.11 16.46
C ASP A 54 -1.41 26.41 15.66
N VAL A 55 -1.62 26.36 14.34
CA VAL A 55 -1.34 27.46 13.42
C VAL A 55 -2.52 27.86 12.54
N ASN A 56 -3.44 26.96 12.21
CA ASN A 56 -4.57 27.26 11.34
C ASN A 56 -5.88 26.71 11.91
N ILE A 57 -6.62 27.60 12.58
CA ILE A 57 -7.87 27.30 13.30
C ILE A 57 -9.06 27.10 12.33
N ALA A 58 -8.92 27.51 11.06
CA ALA A 58 -10.01 27.45 10.08
C ALA A 58 -10.11 26.10 9.33
N LEU A 59 -9.22 25.14 9.59
CA LEU A 59 -9.25 23.85 8.90
C LEU A 59 -10.25 22.90 9.61
N PRO A 60 -11.23 22.35 8.89
CA PRO A 60 -12.15 21.37 9.48
C PRO A 60 -11.41 20.08 9.88
N GLU A 61 -11.99 19.34 10.82
CA GLU A 61 -11.41 18.09 11.30
C GLU A 61 -11.33 17.02 10.20
N LYS A 62 -10.26 16.22 10.26
CA LYS A 62 -10.04 15.12 9.32
C LYS A 62 -10.92 13.92 9.72
N ALA A 63 -11.98 13.66 8.96
CA ALA A 63 -12.74 12.42 9.08
C ALA A 63 -12.03 11.28 8.31
N GLU A 64 -11.82 10.14 8.98
CA GLU A 64 -11.20 8.94 8.40
C GLU A 64 -12.21 7.78 8.43
N LEU A 65 -12.50 7.21 7.26
CA LEU A 65 -13.46 6.13 7.09
C LEU A 65 -12.79 4.92 6.45
N LEU A 66 -12.79 3.78 7.15
CA LEU A 66 -12.27 2.52 6.63
C LEU A 66 -13.40 1.75 5.92
N LEU A 67 -13.28 1.61 4.61
CA LEU A 67 -14.23 0.86 3.79
C LEU A 67 -13.68 -0.51 3.43
N TYR A 68 -14.39 -1.57 3.81
CA TYR A 68 -14.06 -2.94 3.43
C TYR A 68 -14.68 -3.27 2.07
N ALA A 69 -13.84 -3.62 1.09
CA ALA A 69 -14.27 -4.08 -0.22
C ALA A 69 -14.24 -5.62 -0.28
N HIS A 70 -15.22 -6.22 -0.96
CA HIS A 70 -15.24 -7.66 -1.21
C HIS A 70 -14.29 -8.03 -2.34
N MET A 71 -13.78 -9.27 -2.32
CA MET A 71 -13.05 -9.83 -3.44
C MET A 71 -14.04 -10.39 -4.46
N THR A 72 -13.79 -10.18 -5.74
CA THR A 72 -14.58 -10.82 -6.81
C THR A 72 -14.23 -12.31 -6.91
N LYS A 73 -15.04 -13.06 -7.68
CA LYS A 73 -14.77 -14.48 -7.96
C LYS A 73 -13.42 -14.66 -8.65
N ASP A 74 -13.13 -13.78 -9.62
CA ASP A 74 -11.89 -13.78 -10.39
C ASP A 74 -10.68 -13.52 -9.47
N GLN A 75 -10.76 -12.52 -8.57
CA GLN A 75 -9.73 -12.26 -7.56
C GLN A 75 -9.54 -13.42 -6.59
N THR A 76 -10.63 -14.06 -6.16
CA THR A 76 -10.57 -15.17 -5.20
C THR A 76 -9.92 -16.39 -5.83
N SER A 77 -10.31 -16.73 -7.06
CA SER A 77 -9.73 -17.85 -7.81
C SER A 77 -8.24 -17.63 -8.07
N LEU A 78 -7.84 -16.43 -8.51
CA LEU A 78 -6.42 -16.10 -8.70
C LEU A 78 -5.63 -16.20 -7.40
N ASN A 79 -6.18 -15.71 -6.29
CA ASN A 79 -5.53 -15.82 -4.99
C ASN A 79 -5.35 -17.28 -4.55
N GLN A 80 -6.35 -18.13 -4.79
CA GLN A 80 -6.23 -19.57 -4.54
C GLN A 80 -5.14 -20.20 -5.41
N GLN A 81 -5.06 -19.86 -6.69
CA GLN A 81 -4.00 -20.35 -7.58
C GLN A 81 -2.59 -19.87 -7.16
N VAL A 82 -2.47 -18.68 -6.55
CA VAL A 82 -1.21 -18.22 -5.93
C VAL A 82 -0.86 -19.05 -4.69
N LEU A 83 -1.86 -19.37 -3.86
CA LEU A 83 -1.70 -20.19 -2.65
C LEU A 83 -1.29 -21.62 -2.98
N ASP A 84 -1.91 -22.20 -4.00
CA ASP A 84 -1.68 -23.57 -4.43
C ASP A 84 -0.40 -23.71 -5.29
N GLY A 85 0.24 -22.59 -5.65
CA GLY A 85 1.45 -22.54 -6.48
C GLY A 85 1.20 -22.84 -7.98
N THR A 86 -0.04 -23.14 -8.35
CA THR A 86 -0.48 -23.51 -9.71
C THR A 86 -0.41 -22.33 -10.69
N LEU A 87 -0.58 -21.09 -10.20
CA LEU A 87 -0.48 -19.89 -11.03
C LEU A 87 0.91 -19.78 -11.69
N ARG A 88 1.95 -20.24 -10.99
CA ARG A 88 3.33 -20.24 -11.51
C ARG A 88 3.49 -21.16 -12.70
N GLU A 89 2.89 -22.34 -12.62
CA GLU A 89 2.96 -23.34 -13.68
C GLU A 89 2.14 -22.88 -14.89
N GLY A 90 0.94 -22.33 -14.66
CA GLY A 90 0.10 -21.76 -15.71
C GLY A 90 0.78 -20.59 -16.45
N MET A 91 1.39 -19.64 -15.73
CA MET A 91 2.08 -18.51 -16.35
C MET A 91 3.37 -18.91 -17.07
N LYS A 92 4.10 -19.90 -16.56
CA LYS A 92 5.27 -20.44 -17.25
C LYS A 92 4.87 -21.10 -18.57
N ALA A 93 3.80 -21.91 -18.57
CA ALA A 93 3.28 -22.54 -19.77
C ALA A 93 2.83 -21.51 -20.83
N LEU A 94 2.17 -20.43 -20.42
CA LEU A 94 1.78 -19.33 -21.32
C LEU A 94 2.98 -18.59 -21.90
N SER A 95 4.01 -18.33 -21.09
CA SER A 95 5.27 -17.70 -21.53
C SER A 95 6.04 -18.56 -22.53
N ASP A 96 6.04 -19.88 -22.34
CA ASP A 96 6.73 -20.83 -23.22
C ASP A 96 6.00 -20.95 -24.58
N LEU A 97 4.66 -20.83 -24.59
CA LEU A 97 3.85 -20.85 -25.81
C LEU A 97 3.95 -19.56 -26.65
N GLN A 98 4.07 -18.40 -26.03
CA GLN A 98 4.19 -17.10 -26.72
C GLN A 98 5.61 -16.76 -27.19
N GLY A 99 6.56 -17.70 -27.10
CA GLY A 99 7.87 -17.56 -27.72
C GLY A 99 8.73 -16.44 -27.12
N GLY A 100 8.89 -16.40 -25.80
CA GLY A 100 10.02 -15.72 -25.13
C GLY A 100 10.18 -14.19 -25.34
N ARG A 101 9.20 -13.50 -25.93
CA ARG A 101 9.30 -12.04 -26.22
C ARG A 101 8.86 -11.14 -25.06
N SER A 102 8.26 -11.68 -24.01
CA SER A 102 7.94 -10.93 -22.80
C SER A 102 9.16 -10.87 -21.88
N GLY A 103 9.88 -9.74 -21.89
CA GLY A 103 10.97 -9.42 -20.94
C GLY A 103 10.51 -9.29 -19.48
N ALA A 104 9.27 -9.66 -19.15
CA ALA A 104 8.77 -9.78 -17.79
C ALA A 104 9.20 -11.14 -17.23
N SER A 105 10.38 -11.15 -16.61
CA SER A 105 10.97 -12.32 -15.96
C SER A 105 9.94 -13.15 -15.19
N ALA A 106 9.74 -14.39 -15.64
CA ALA A 106 9.04 -15.46 -14.91
C ALA A 106 9.63 -15.73 -13.50
N GLY A 107 10.73 -15.05 -13.12
CA GLY A 107 11.24 -14.98 -11.74
C GLY A 107 10.39 -14.12 -10.78
N SER A 108 9.36 -13.41 -11.27
CA SER A 108 8.55 -12.45 -10.51
C SER A 108 7.54 -13.09 -9.53
N LEU A 109 7.27 -14.39 -9.64
CA LEU A 109 6.29 -15.08 -8.78
C LEU A 109 6.87 -15.60 -7.46
N ASN A 110 8.17 -15.43 -7.20
CA ASN A 110 8.82 -15.88 -5.95
C ASN A 110 8.28 -15.19 -4.69
N ASN A 111 7.74 -13.97 -4.82
CA ASN A 111 7.12 -13.25 -3.72
C ASN A 111 5.60 -13.40 -3.75
N MET A 112 5.13 -14.52 -3.19
CA MET A 112 3.72 -14.85 -3.05
C MET A 112 2.91 -13.70 -2.44
N LEU A 113 3.42 -13.09 -1.36
CA LEU A 113 2.75 -11.96 -0.70
C LEU A 113 2.60 -10.76 -1.65
N MET A 114 3.60 -10.52 -2.49
CA MET A 114 3.53 -9.47 -3.51
C MET A 114 2.44 -9.75 -4.55
N GLN A 115 2.26 -11.01 -4.96
CA GLN A 115 1.22 -11.39 -5.92
C GLN A 115 -0.18 -11.28 -5.31
N MET A 116 -0.36 -11.72 -4.06
CA MET A 116 -1.63 -11.52 -3.34
C MET A 116 -1.96 -10.03 -3.19
N ARG A 117 -0.95 -9.18 -2.92
CA ARG A 117 -1.14 -7.71 -2.88
C ARG A 117 -1.54 -7.13 -4.23
N LYS A 118 -0.97 -7.63 -5.33
CA LYS A 118 -1.35 -7.23 -6.70
C LYS A 118 -2.80 -7.62 -6.98
N ILE A 119 -3.19 -8.87 -6.76
CA ILE A 119 -4.56 -9.37 -6.99
C ILE A 119 -5.58 -8.58 -6.16
N ALA A 120 -5.26 -8.29 -4.89
CA ALA A 120 -6.10 -7.49 -4.02
C ALA A 120 -6.24 -6.03 -4.48
N ASN A 121 -5.31 -5.51 -5.29
CA ASN A 121 -5.43 -4.20 -5.93
C ASN A 121 -6.21 -4.31 -7.24
N HIS A 122 -5.77 -5.18 -8.16
CA HIS A 122 -6.46 -5.51 -9.41
C HIS A 122 -5.90 -6.82 -10.01
N PRO A 123 -6.75 -7.74 -10.52
CA PRO A 123 -6.31 -8.95 -11.24
C PRO A 123 -5.29 -8.71 -12.36
N ASP A 124 -5.53 -7.69 -13.19
CA ASP A 124 -4.68 -7.34 -14.34
C ASP A 124 -3.24 -6.94 -14.00
N LEU A 125 -2.96 -6.60 -12.74
CA LEU A 125 -1.57 -6.37 -12.31
C LEU A 125 -0.73 -7.65 -12.30
N VAL A 126 -1.39 -8.81 -12.34
CA VAL A 126 -0.76 -10.12 -12.40
C VAL A 126 -0.92 -10.72 -13.79
N THR A 127 -2.10 -10.63 -14.41
CA THR A 127 -2.39 -11.25 -15.72
C THR A 127 -1.98 -10.40 -16.91
N GLY A 128 -2.02 -9.06 -16.81
CA GLY A 128 -1.77 -8.14 -17.92
C GLY A 128 -0.41 -8.30 -18.62
N PRO A 129 0.71 -8.53 -17.90
CA PRO A 129 2.00 -8.80 -18.57
C PRO A 129 2.02 -10.09 -19.41
N TYR A 130 1.05 -10.99 -19.24
CA TYR A 130 1.00 -12.31 -19.87
C TYR A 130 -0.20 -12.48 -20.82
N SER A 131 -1.17 -11.56 -20.82
CA SER A 131 -2.31 -11.63 -21.72
C SER A 131 -1.92 -11.42 -23.18
N GLY A 132 -0.76 -10.79 -23.44
CA GLY A 132 -0.26 -10.55 -24.79
C GLY A 132 -1.07 -9.52 -25.59
N ASP A 133 -2.09 -8.92 -24.95
CA ASP A 133 -2.89 -7.85 -25.52
C ASP A 133 -2.24 -6.51 -25.17
N GLU A 134 -1.91 -5.72 -26.20
CA GLU A 134 -1.37 -4.37 -26.03
C GLU A 134 -2.48 -3.36 -25.66
N MET A 135 -3.75 -3.73 -25.84
CA MET A 135 -4.89 -2.93 -25.42
C MET A 135 -5.19 -3.12 -23.94
N LEU A 136 -5.41 -2.00 -23.25
CA LEU A 136 -5.90 -2.03 -21.88
C LEU A 136 -7.39 -2.41 -21.88
N PRO A 137 -7.85 -3.17 -20.86
CA PRO A 137 -9.22 -3.65 -20.81
C PRO A 137 -10.24 -2.50 -20.71
N ASP A 138 -11.46 -2.81 -21.13
CA ASP A 138 -12.59 -1.88 -21.07
C ASP A 138 -12.96 -1.53 -19.62
N ALA A 139 -13.52 -0.35 -19.41
CA ALA A 139 -13.85 0.20 -18.10
C ALA A 139 -14.85 -0.68 -17.36
N GLU A 140 -15.83 -1.24 -18.08
CA GLU A 140 -16.80 -2.16 -17.49
C GLU A 140 -16.13 -3.44 -17.00
N GLU A 141 -15.17 -3.96 -17.76
CA GLU A 141 -14.41 -5.15 -17.38
C GLU A 141 -13.51 -4.89 -16.16
N LEU A 142 -12.75 -3.79 -16.15
CA LEU A 142 -11.94 -3.35 -15.01
C LEU A 142 -12.76 -3.28 -13.71
N VAL A 143 -13.96 -2.70 -13.79
CA VAL A 143 -14.87 -2.62 -12.65
C VAL A 143 -15.41 -4.00 -12.28
N ARG A 144 -15.84 -4.81 -13.25
CA ARG A 144 -16.42 -6.14 -12.99
C ARG A 144 -15.43 -7.05 -12.27
N GLN A 145 -14.16 -7.01 -12.67
CA GLN A 145 -13.13 -7.93 -12.17
C GLN A 145 -12.60 -7.56 -10.78
N CYS A 146 -12.72 -6.30 -10.31
CA CYS A 146 -12.14 -5.86 -9.04
C CYS A 146 -13.15 -5.19 -8.10
N GLY A 147 -13.32 -5.73 -6.89
CA GLY A 147 -14.29 -5.18 -5.92
C GLY A 147 -13.93 -3.77 -5.40
N LYS A 148 -12.63 -3.41 -5.38
CA LYS A 148 -12.21 -2.03 -5.07
C LYS A 148 -12.62 -1.06 -6.18
N MET A 149 -12.56 -1.48 -7.43
CA MET A 149 -12.99 -0.65 -8.57
C MET A 149 -14.51 -0.44 -8.55
N GLN A 150 -15.29 -1.46 -8.19
CA GLN A 150 -16.75 -1.32 -7.97
C GLN A 150 -17.07 -0.31 -6.88
N LEU A 151 -16.32 -0.32 -5.77
CA LEU A 151 -16.50 0.66 -4.70
C LEU A 151 -16.09 2.06 -5.15
N LEU A 152 -14.95 2.17 -5.84
CA LEU A 152 -14.44 3.44 -6.37
C LEU A 152 -15.46 4.08 -7.33
N GLU A 153 -16.02 3.32 -8.26
CA GLU A 153 -17.05 3.81 -9.17
C GLU A 153 -18.25 4.42 -8.42
N ARG A 154 -18.77 3.69 -7.42
CA ARG A 154 -19.92 4.15 -6.61
C ARG A 154 -19.59 5.41 -5.81
N LEU A 155 -18.35 5.54 -5.33
CA LEU A 155 -17.88 6.71 -4.58
C LEU A 155 -17.67 7.91 -5.51
N LEU A 156 -17.00 7.72 -6.64
CA LEU A 156 -16.75 8.78 -7.62
C LEU A 156 -18.05 9.38 -8.14
N LYS A 157 -19.03 8.55 -8.52
CA LYS A 157 -20.36 9.02 -8.94
C LYS A 157 -21.01 9.92 -7.88
N LYS A 158 -20.95 9.55 -6.60
CA LYS A 158 -21.53 10.32 -5.49
C LYS A 158 -20.75 11.59 -5.16
N LEU A 159 -19.42 11.54 -5.21
CA LEU A 159 -18.55 12.67 -4.85
C LEU A 159 -18.53 13.73 -5.94
N HIS A 160 -18.48 13.33 -7.21
CA HIS A 160 -18.55 14.24 -8.34
C HIS A 160 -19.93 14.90 -8.46
N ALA A 161 -21.02 14.18 -8.18
CA ALA A 161 -22.36 14.78 -8.11
C ALA A 161 -22.47 15.90 -7.06
N LYS A 162 -21.62 15.87 -6.03
CA LYS A 162 -21.51 16.92 -5.00
C LYS A 162 -20.43 17.97 -5.28
N GLY A 163 -19.69 17.84 -6.39
CA GLY A 163 -18.62 18.77 -6.76
C GLY A 163 -17.33 18.63 -5.94
N HIS A 164 -17.12 17.49 -5.25
CA HIS A 164 -15.87 17.26 -4.51
C HIS A 164 -14.72 16.86 -5.44
N LYS A 165 -13.51 17.34 -5.12
CA LYS A 165 -12.27 16.89 -5.77
C LYS A 165 -11.71 15.68 -5.01
N VAL A 166 -11.28 14.66 -5.75
CA VAL A 166 -10.81 13.39 -5.19
C VAL A 166 -9.32 13.24 -5.48
N LEU A 167 -8.56 12.81 -4.47
CA LEU A 167 -7.14 12.46 -4.60
C LEU A 167 -6.97 10.97 -4.30
N ILE A 168 -6.41 10.24 -5.26
CA ILE A 168 -6.22 8.79 -5.19
C ILE A 168 -4.73 8.50 -4.99
N PHE A 169 -4.41 7.65 -4.03
CA PHE A 169 -3.04 7.19 -3.79
C PHE A 169 -2.95 5.69 -4.05
N SER A 170 -1.86 5.24 -4.65
CA SER A 170 -1.52 3.83 -4.83
C SER A 170 -0.04 3.62 -4.62
N GLN A 171 0.32 2.47 -4.05
CA GLN A 171 1.71 2.03 -3.92
C GLN A 171 2.27 1.44 -5.23
N MET A 172 1.41 1.05 -6.18
CA MET A 172 1.81 0.45 -7.45
C MET A 172 1.48 1.40 -8.60
N THR A 173 2.49 1.80 -9.38
CA THR A 173 2.34 2.69 -10.54
C THR A 173 1.43 2.10 -11.60
N LYS A 174 1.57 0.80 -11.90
CA LYS A 174 0.69 0.08 -12.83
C LYS A 174 -0.80 0.14 -12.45
N MET A 175 -1.13 0.26 -11.17
CA MET A 175 -2.51 0.46 -10.75
C MET A 175 -3.04 1.85 -11.14
N LEU A 176 -2.17 2.87 -11.09
CA LEU A 176 -2.53 4.21 -11.53
C LEU A 176 -2.77 4.23 -13.05
N ASP A 177 -2.00 3.48 -13.84
CA ASP A 177 -2.22 3.35 -15.29
C ASP A 177 -3.63 2.75 -15.60
N LEU A 178 -4.04 1.71 -14.84
CA LEU A 178 -5.38 1.12 -14.98
C LEU A 178 -6.48 2.09 -14.57
N ILE A 179 -6.31 2.80 -13.45
CA ILE A 179 -7.27 3.81 -12.99
C ILE A 179 -7.35 4.96 -13.99
N HIS A 180 -6.23 5.42 -14.54
CA HIS A 180 -6.20 6.47 -15.55
C HIS A 180 -7.02 6.08 -16.77
N THR A 181 -6.82 4.86 -17.27
CA THR A 181 -7.58 4.32 -18.41
C THR A 181 -9.08 4.25 -18.12
N TYR A 182 -9.45 3.78 -16.93
CA TYR A 182 -10.84 3.79 -16.47
C TYR A 182 -11.42 5.21 -16.43
N LEU A 183 -10.68 6.19 -15.90
CA LEU A 183 -11.15 7.58 -15.80
C LEU A 183 -11.29 8.23 -17.18
N ASP A 184 -10.36 7.96 -18.11
CA ASP A 184 -10.43 8.45 -19.49
C ASP A 184 -11.68 7.92 -20.21
N GLN A 185 -11.92 6.61 -20.13
CA GLN A 185 -13.08 5.97 -20.78
C GLN A 185 -14.42 6.41 -20.17
N THR A 186 -14.44 6.70 -18.86
CA THR A 186 -15.64 7.21 -18.17
C THR A 186 -15.82 8.73 -18.29
N GLY A 187 -14.90 9.43 -18.97
CA GLY A 187 -14.96 10.87 -19.19
C GLY A 187 -14.64 11.72 -17.95
N HIS A 188 -14.00 11.14 -16.94
CA HIS A 188 -13.54 11.85 -15.76
C HIS A 188 -12.17 12.49 -16.03
N ARG A 189 -12.10 13.83 -15.91
CA ARG A 189 -10.82 14.56 -16.06
C ARG A 189 -9.89 14.26 -14.88
N ALA A 190 -8.80 13.54 -15.14
CA ALA A 190 -7.74 13.24 -14.19
C ALA A 190 -6.41 13.93 -14.59
N CYS A 191 -5.48 14.03 -13.64
CA CYS A 191 -4.14 14.58 -13.79
C CYS A 191 -3.15 13.72 -13.00
#